data_AF-A0A177TGV5-F1
#
_entry.id   AF-A0A177TGV5-F1
#
_cell.length_a   1.000
_cell.length_b   1.000
_cell.length_c   1.000
_cell.angle_alpha   90.00
_cell.angle_beta   90.00
_cell.angle_gamma   90.00
#
_symmetry.space_group_name_H-M   'P 1'
#
loop_
_entity.id
_entity.type
_entity.pdbx_description
1 polymer ?
#
loop_
_entity_poly.entity_id
_entity_poly.type
_entity_poly.pdbx_seq_one_letter_code
_entity_poly.pdbx_strand_id
1 'polypeptide(L)'
;MERVYDTKQVRAIGVSNFSVRTLEELFETARIVPAVNQVEGHPYLPDEELKAYCDAKGIHITYYSPLGSNVGDSVSPILTDNDLTAVAEEHNVSVAQIALSWAVQRGVSVAPRSTNKDRMKQNLTLVQLSDEEIGRINNIHKSDPSRHTRLCNVAWNKEKETACGWKLERLGWDVGFKTA
;
A
#
# COMPACT_ATOMS: atom_id res chain seq x y z
N MET A 1 -17.14 9.47 -12.92
CA MET A 1 -15.75 9.68 -13.37
C MET A 1 -15.61 9.56 -14.88
N GLU A 2 -16.16 8.54 -15.53
CA GLU A 2 -16.03 8.34 -16.99
C GLU A 2 -16.44 9.55 -17.83
N ARG A 3 -17.54 10.23 -17.51
CA ARG A 3 -17.95 11.46 -18.22
C ARG A 3 -16.87 12.54 -18.20
N VAL A 4 -16.15 12.70 -17.09
CA VAL A 4 -15.06 13.68 -16.95
C VAL A 4 -13.84 13.29 -17.78
N TYR A 5 -13.61 11.98 -17.94
CA TYR A 5 -12.60 11.46 -18.85
C TYR A 5 -13.01 11.67 -20.32
N ASP A 6 -14.27 11.42 -20.67
CA ASP A 6 -14.79 11.59 -22.02
C ASP A 6 -14.75 13.07 -22.46
N THR A 7 -15.04 14.01 -21.55
CA THR A 7 -14.91 15.46 -21.78
C THR A 7 -13.47 15.97 -21.78
N LYS A 8 -12.48 15.08 -21.64
CA LYS A 8 -11.03 15.38 -21.66
C LYS A 8 -10.57 16.38 -20.59
N GLN A 9 -11.34 16.55 -19.51
CA GLN A 9 -10.92 17.33 -18.34
C GLN A 9 -9.82 16.63 -17.55
N VAL A 10 -9.76 15.30 -17.63
CA VAL A 10 -8.71 14.47 -17.04
C VAL A 10 -8.12 13.54 -18.10
N ARG A 11 -6.85 13.17 -17.92
CA ARG A 11 -6.15 12.23 -18.81
C ARG A 11 -6.34 10.77 -18.44
N ALA A 12 -6.71 10.50 -17.19
CA ALA A 12 -6.95 9.16 -16.66
C ALA A 12 -7.92 9.25 -15.48
N ILE A 13 -8.59 8.15 -15.17
CA ILE A 13 -9.42 7.98 -13.99
C ILE A 13 -9.01 6.68 -13.30
N GLY A 14 -9.08 6.67 -11.97
CA GLY A 14 -8.72 5.54 -11.15
C GLY A 14 -9.63 5.45 -9.92
N VAL A 15 -9.33 4.48 -9.07
CA VAL A 15 -10.00 4.26 -7.79
C VAL A 15 -8.98 4.24 -6.66
N SER A 16 -9.46 4.21 -5.42
CA SER A 16 -8.61 4.09 -4.24
C SER A 16 -9.34 3.31 -3.16
N ASN A 17 -8.61 2.45 -2.44
CA ASN A 17 -9.12 1.56 -1.40
C ASN A 17 -10.05 0.43 -1.91
N PHE A 18 -9.92 0.04 -3.17
CA PHE A 18 -10.73 -1.04 -3.73
C PHE A 18 -10.02 -2.40 -3.54
N SER A 19 -10.74 -3.36 -2.97
CA SER A 19 -10.40 -4.80 -2.97
C SER A 19 -10.77 -5.48 -4.30
N VAL A 20 -10.38 -6.74 -4.48
CA VAL A 20 -10.83 -7.57 -5.61
C VAL A 20 -12.37 -7.60 -5.69
N ARG A 21 -13.06 -7.82 -4.56
CA ARG A 21 -14.53 -7.82 -4.49
C ARG A 21 -15.13 -6.51 -5.03
N THR A 22 -14.64 -5.38 -4.54
CA THR A 22 -15.20 -4.06 -4.93
C THR A 22 -14.79 -3.64 -6.34
N LEU A 23 -13.67 -4.15 -6.87
CA LEU A 23 -13.32 -4.01 -8.28
C LEU A 23 -14.28 -4.82 -9.17
N GLU A 24 -14.63 -6.05 -8.80
CA GLU A 24 -15.63 -6.84 -9.52
C GLU A 24 -17.00 -6.14 -9.52
N GLU A 25 -17.46 -5.62 -8.37
CA GLU A 25 -18.68 -4.82 -8.29
C GLU A 25 -18.63 -3.57 -9.21
N LEU A 26 -17.46 -2.91 -9.30
CA LEU A 26 -17.27 -1.78 -10.21
C LEU A 26 -17.40 -2.21 -11.68
N PHE A 27 -16.84 -3.36 -12.04
CA PHE A 27 -16.83 -3.86 -13.42
C PHE A 27 -18.20 -4.31 -13.92
N GLU A 28 -19.19 -4.48 -13.04
CA GLU A 28 -20.58 -4.69 -13.47
C GLU A 28 -21.14 -3.50 -14.28
N THR A 29 -20.59 -2.29 -14.07
CA THR A 29 -21.11 -1.06 -14.68
C THR A 29 -20.05 -0.19 -15.35
N ALA A 30 -18.77 -0.35 -15.00
CA ALA A 30 -17.69 0.44 -15.57
C ALA A 30 -17.40 0.02 -17.03
N ARG A 31 -17.38 1.01 -17.92
CA ARG A 31 -16.92 0.86 -19.31
C ARG A 31 -15.41 1.07 -19.41
N ILE A 32 -14.84 1.94 -18.56
CA ILE A 32 -13.42 2.29 -18.57
C ILE A 32 -12.73 1.57 -17.41
N VAL A 33 -11.71 0.76 -17.73
CA VAL A 33 -10.85 0.14 -16.73
C VAL A 33 -10.11 1.23 -15.94
N PRO A 34 -10.16 1.22 -14.59
CA PRO A 34 -9.42 2.18 -13.78
C PRO A 34 -7.92 2.12 -14.11
N ALA A 35 -7.31 3.26 -14.39
CA ALA A 35 -5.88 3.32 -14.69
C ALA A 35 -5.02 2.99 -13.46
N VAL A 36 -5.53 3.33 -12.27
CA VAL A 36 -4.85 3.12 -10.99
C VAL A 36 -5.84 2.63 -9.94
N ASN A 37 -5.39 1.73 -9.07
CA ASN A 37 -5.98 1.52 -7.74
C ASN A 37 -4.96 1.94 -6.67
N GLN A 38 -5.24 3.04 -5.98
CA GLN A 38 -4.37 3.54 -4.91
C GLN A 38 -4.80 2.94 -3.56
N VAL A 39 -3.97 2.08 -2.98
CA VAL A 39 -4.27 1.34 -1.74
C VAL A 39 -3.17 1.49 -0.71
N GLU A 40 -3.46 1.16 0.55
CA GLU A 40 -2.41 1.01 1.55
C GLU A 40 -1.50 -0.14 1.12
N GLY A 41 -0.19 0.06 1.20
CA GLY A 41 0.73 -1.04 0.96
C GLY A 41 2.12 -0.74 1.48
N HIS A 42 2.73 -1.73 2.10
CA HIS A 42 4.02 -1.69 2.77
C HIS A 42 4.43 -3.14 3.09
N PRO A 43 5.65 -3.43 3.59
CA PRO A 43 6.08 -4.81 3.86
C PRO A 43 5.14 -5.65 4.74
N TYR A 44 4.37 -5.02 5.63
CA TYR A 44 3.37 -5.72 6.46
C TYR A 44 2.04 -6.01 5.74
N LEU A 45 1.81 -5.37 4.60
CA LEU A 45 0.60 -5.47 3.79
C LEU A 45 0.98 -5.41 2.30
N PRO A 46 1.61 -6.48 1.76
CA PRO A 46 2.00 -6.52 0.35
C PRO A 46 0.82 -6.76 -0.60
N ASP A 47 -0.29 -7.28 -0.10
CA ASP A 47 -1.56 -7.49 -0.81
C ASP A 47 -1.37 -8.17 -2.19
N GLU A 48 -0.72 -9.34 -2.17
CA GLU A 48 -0.29 -10.05 -3.38
C GLU A 48 -1.48 -10.49 -4.26
N GLU A 49 -2.61 -10.84 -3.65
CA GLU A 49 -3.84 -11.21 -4.38
C GLU A 49 -4.38 -10.00 -5.15
N LEU A 50 -4.57 -8.86 -4.48
CA LEU A 50 -5.04 -7.65 -5.14
C LEU A 50 -4.08 -7.20 -6.23
N LYS A 51 -2.76 -7.30 -5.97
CA LYS A 51 -1.74 -6.95 -6.97
C LYS A 51 -1.85 -7.83 -8.22
N ALA A 52 -1.86 -9.15 -8.06
CA ALA A 52 -1.97 -10.07 -9.19
C ALA A 52 -3.26 -9.83 -9.98
N TYR A 53 -4.37 -9.57 -9.29
CA TYR A 53 -5.65 -9.22 -9.91
C TYR A 53 -5.58 -7.91 -10.70
N CYS A 54 -5.01 -6.85 -10.11
CA CYS A 54 -4.85 -5.55 -10.75
C CYS A 54 -3.94 -5.65 -11.99
N ASP A 55 -2.80 -6.34 -11.87
CA ASP A 55 -1.86 -6.56 -12.97
C ASP A 55 -2.54 -7.27 -14.15
N ALA A 56 -3.31 -8.33 -13.88
CA ALA A 56 -4.04 -9.09 -14.91
C ALA A 56 -5.10 -8.24 -15.65
N LYS A 57 -5.64 -7.21 -15.00
CA LYS A 57 -6.62 -6.27 -15.58
C LYS A 57 -5.97 -5.02 -16.18
N GLY A 58 -4.65 -4.85 -16.06
CA GLY A 58 -3.93 -3.65 -16.50
C GLY A 58 -4.17 -2.42 -15.61
N ILE A 59 -4.52 -2.63 -14.34
CA ILE A 59 -4.70 -1.57 -13.33
C ILE A 59 -3.38 -1.39 -12.60
N HIS A 60 -2.81 -0.18 -12.63
CA HIS A 60 -1.56 0.09 -11.90
C HIS A 60 -1.81 0.27 -10.39
N ILE A 61 -1.02 -0.38 -9.54
CA ILE A 61 -1.11 -0.16 -8.09
C ILE A 61 -0.21 1.01 -7.66
N THR A 62 -0.78 1.91 -6.86
CA THR A 62 -0.04 2.93 -6.12
C THR A 62 -0.20 2.70 -4.63
N TYR A 63 0.89 2.51 -3.90
CA TYR A 63 0.85 2.46 -2.44
C TYR A 63 0.84 3.84 -1.81
N TYR A 64 -0.21 4.13 -1.05
CA TYR A 64 -0.20 5.18 -0.05
C TYR A 64 0.32 4.62 1.29
N SER A 65 0.82 5.52 2.14
CA SER A 65 1.44 5.16 3.43
C SER A 65 2.52 4.06 3.34
N PRO A 66 3.44 4.08 2.35
CA PRO A 66 4.43 3.02 2.15
C PRO A 66 5.42 2.84 3.30
N LEU A 67 5.53 3.85 4.18
CA LEU A 67 6.38 3.83 5.36
C LEU A 67 5.59 3.60 6.65
N GLY A 68 4.30 3.22 6.54
CA GLY A 68 3.32 3.28 7.61
C GLY A 68 2.97 4.72 8.00
N SER A 69 1.69 5.00 8.19
CA SER A 69 1.28 6.31 8.70
C SER A 69 1.69 6.45 10.16
N ASN A 70 2.19 7.62 10.57
CA ASN A 70 2.32 7.90 12.00
C ASN A 70 0.90 7.94 12.60
N VAL A 71 0.67 7.16 13.65
CA VAL A 71 -0.51 7.29 14.51
C VAL A 71 -0.06 8.06 15.74
N GLY A 72 -0.34 9.36 15.78
CA GLY A 72 0.15 10.25 16.83
C GLY A 72 1.68 10.44 16.79
N ASP A 73 2.32 10.39 17.96
CA ASP A 73 3.77 10.58 18.13
C ASP A 73 4.58 9.29 17.98
N SER A 74 3.92 8.15 17.73
CA SER A 74 4.60 6.85 17.59
C SER A 74 5.30 6.72 16.24
N VAL A 75 6.53 6.22 16.27
CA VAL A 75 7.28 5.83 15.08
C VAL A 75 6.57 4.65 14.42
N SER A 76 6.39 4.71 13.10
CA SER A 76 5.82 3.61 12.34
C SER A 76 6.63 2.31 12.56
N PRO A 77 5.97 1.16 12.78
CA PRO A 77 6.66 -0.11 12.96
C PRO A 77 7.44 -0.54 11.72
N ILE A 78 7.12 -0.01 10.53
CA ILE A 78 7.90 -0.26 9.31
C ILE A 78 9.31 0.34 9.44
N LEU A 79 9.43 1.51 10.06
CA LEU A 79 10.72 2.21 10.18
C LEU A 79 11.64 1.63 11.26
N THR A 80 11.13 0.72 12.09
CA THR A 80 11.84 0.07 13.19
C THR A 80 11.81 -1.46 13.08
N ASP A 81 11.41 -2.00 11.92
CA ASP A 81 11.37 -3.45 11.71
C ASP A 81 12.79 -4.00 11.61
N ASN A 82 13.07 -5.11 12.31
CA ASN A 82 14.40 -5.68 12.39
C ASN A 82 14.90 -6.24 11.05
N ASP A 83 14.00 -6.81 10.23
CA ASP A 83 14.37 -7.35 8.92
C ASP A 83 14.70 -6.24 7.93
N LEU A 84 13.90 -5.17 7.93
CA LEU A 84 14.19 -3.99 7.10
C LEU A 84 15.44 -3.23 7.58
N THR A 85 15.68 -3.20 8.90
CA THR A 85 16.87 -2.56 9.47
C THR A 85 18.15 -3.30 9.06
N ALA A 86 18.16 -4.63 9.14
CA ALA A 86 19.31 -5.43 8.71
C ALA A 86 19.66 -5.18 7.23
N VAL A 87 18.65 -5.19 6.34
CA VAL A 87 18.88 -4.89 4.92
C VAL A 87 19.34 -3.44 4.71
N ALA A 88 18.83 -2.49 5.49
CA ALA A 88 19.25 -1.09 5.40
C ALA A 88 20.73 -0.90 5.78
N GLU A 89 21.21 -1.64 6.79
CA GLU A 89 22.61 -1.65 7.21
C GLU A 89 23.54 -2.22 6.12
N GLU A 90 23.12 -3.29 5.43
CA GLU A 90 23.87 -3.90 4.32
C GLU A 90 24.08 -2.93 3.16
N HIS A 91 23.11 -2.06 2.88
CA HIS A 91 23.17 -1.04 1.83
C HIS A 91 23.72 0.31 2.31
N ASN A 92 23.94 0.49 3.61
CA ASN A 92 24.26 1.79 4.24
C ASN A 92 23.27 2.91 3.85
N VAL A 93 21.98 2.59 3.89
CA VAL A 93 20.87 3.53 3.59
C VAL A 93 19.83 3.51 4.70
N SER A 94 18.79 4.35 4.60
CA SER A 94 17.70 4.34 5.56
C SER A 94 16.73 3.18 5.33
N VAL A 95 16.07 2.71 6.41
CA VAL A 95 14.95 1.75 6.35
C VAL A 95 13.86 2.21 5.39
N ALA A 96 13.60 3.51 5.33
CA ALA A 96 12.64 4.09 4.40
C ALA A 96 13.02 3.82 2.94
N GLN A 97 14.30 3.94 2.58
CA GLN A 97 14.77 3.65 1.23
C GLN A 97 14.59 2.16 0.89
N ILE A 98 14.83 1.26 1.82
CA ILE A 98 14.60 -0.18 1.61
C ILE A 98 13.11 -0.46 1.35
N ALA A 99 12.22 0.03 2.21
CA ALA A 99 10.78 -0.18 2.04
C ALA A 99 10.23 0.40 0.72
N LEU A 100 10.72 1.57 0.30
CA LEU A 100 10.33 2.19 -0.97
C LEU A 100 10.91 1.44 -2.18
N SER A 101 12.17 1.02 -2.10
CA SER A 101 12.84 0.28 -3.18
C SER A 101 12.18 -1.08 -3.41
N TRP A 102 11.85 -1.78 -2.32
CA TRP A 102 11.08 -3.02 -2.36
C TRP A 102 9.76 -2.86 -3.13
N ALA A 103 8.98 -1.83 -2.80
CA ALA A 103 7.70 -1.59 -3.47
C ALA A 103 7.91 -1.28 -4.96
N VAL A 104 8.84 -0.39 -5.30
CA VAL A 104 9.12 -0.02 -6.70
C VAL A 104 9.62 -1.20 -7.52
N GLN A 105 10.47 -2.06 -6.96
CA GLN A 105 10.95 -3.28 -7.63
C GLN A 105 9.84 -4.31 -7.87
N ARG A 106 8.77 -4.30 -7.05
CA ARG A 106 7.56 -5.10 -7.31
C ARG A 106 6.68 -4.51 -8.43
N GLY A 107 7.09 -3.40 -9.04
CA GLY A 107 6.35 -2.75 -10.12
C GLY A 107 5.19 -1.87 -9.65
N VAL A 108 5.16 -1.50 -8.36
CA VAL A 108 4.16 -0.56 -7.83
C VAL A 108 4.77 0.84 -7.68
N SER A 109 3.94 1.88 -7.81
CA SER A 109 4.38 3.24 -7.43
C SER A 109 4.13 3.49 -5.95
N VAL A 110 4.86 4.44 -5.36
CA VAL A 110 4.78 4.79 -3.94
C VAL A 110 4.56 6.29 -3.75
N ALA A 111 3.78 6.65 -2.73
CA ALA A 111 3.51 8.04 -2.37
C ALA A 111 3.94 8.35 -0.91
N PRO A 112 5.24 8.33 -0.58
CA PRO A 112 5.71 8.71 0.76
C PRO A 112 5.55 10.21 1.00
N ARG A 113 5.01 10.59 2.16
CA ARG A 113 4.88 11.99 2.58
C ARG A 113 6.07 12.42 3.43
N SER A 114 6.65 13.57 3.15
CA SER A 114 7.60 14.25 4.03
C SER A 114 7.53 15.76 3.87
N THR A 115 7.72 16.50 4.96
CA THR A 115 7.96 17.95 4.96
C THR A 115 9.45 18.29 5.20
N ASN A 116 10.28 17.30 5.50
CA ASN A 116 11.72 17.46 5.69
C ASN A 116 12.45 17.23 4.35
N LYS A 117 13.26 18.20 3.92
CA LYS A 117 13.95 18.19 2.63
C LYS A 117 14.94 17.05 2.46
N ASP A 118 15.65 16.67 3.51
CA ASP A 118 16.64 15.60 3.42
C ASP A 118 15.95 14.24 3.30
N ARG A 119 14.87 14.02 4.05
CA ARG A 119 14.02 12.83 3.86
C ARG A 119 13.38 12.78 2.49
N MET A 120 12.96 13.91 1.91
CA MET A 120 12.45 13.93 0.53
C MET A 120 13.52 13.47 -0.46
N LYS A 121 14.78 13.95 -0.32
CA LYS A 121 15.89 13.50 -1.15
C LYS A 121 16.15 12.00 -0.98
N GLN A 122 16.20 11.52 0.27
CA GLN A 122 16.37 10.10 0.57
C GLN A 122 15.26 9.25 -0.07
N ASN A 123 14.00 9.67 0.05
CA ASN A 123 12.85 8.95 -0.53
C ASN A 123 12.89 8.87 -2.07
N LEU A 124 13.67 9.74 -2.74
CA LEU A 124 13.90 9.70 -4.19
C LEU A 124 15.09 8.82 -4.59
N THR A 125 15.98 8.50 -3.64
CA THR A 125 17.18 7.69 -3.88
C THR A 125 16.90 6.23 -3.55
N LEU A 126 16.37 5.51 -4.54
CA LEU A 126 16.10 4.07 -4.43
C LEU A 126 17.39 3.27 -4.61
N VAL A 127 17.43 2.08 -3.99
CA VAL A 127 18.52 1.11 -4.12
C VAL A 127 18.02 -0.14 -4.85
N GLN A 128 18.93 -0.88 -5.47
CA GLN A 128 18.60 -2.16 -6.08
C GLN A 128 18.78 -3.26 -5.04
N LEU A 129 17.68 -3.84 -4.59
CA LEU A 129 17.65 -5.02 -3.73
C LEU A 129 17.84 -6.27 -4.57
N SER A 130 18.57 -7.23 -4.02
CA SER A 130 18.74 -8.58 -4.53
C SER A 130 17.46 -9.41 -4.38
N ASP A 131 17.38 -10.52 -5.10
CA ASP A 131 16.25 -11.45 -5.00
C ASP A 131 16.09 -12.04 -3.59
N GLU A 132 17.21 -12.25 -2.88
CA GLU A 132 17.21 -12.73 -1.49
C GLU A 132 16.60 -11.68 -0.54
N GLU A 133 16.98 -10.41 -0.69
CA GLU A 133 16.44 -9.32 0.12
C GLU A 133 14.95 -9.08 -0.18
N ILE A 134 14.56 -9.08 -1.46
CA ILE A 134 13.14 -9.02 -1.85
C ILE A 134 12.36 -10.20 -1.24
N GLY A 135 12.92 -11.41 -1.30
CA GLY A 135 12.34 -12.61 -0.69
C GLY A 135 12.18 -12.47 0.82
N ARG A 136 13.20 -11.97 1.52
CA ARG A 136 13.16 -11.70 2.97
C ARG A 136 12.03 -10.73 3.31
N ILE A 137 11.94 -9.60 2.60
CA ILE A 137 10.93 -8.57 2.85
C ILE A 137 9.51 -9.10 2.55
N ASN A 138 9.33 -9.84 1.45
CA ASN A 138 8.05 -10.46 1.11
C ASN A 138 7.57 -11.47 2.16
N ASN A 139 8.49 -12.06 2.94
CA ASN A 139 8.18 -13.06 3.96
C ASN A 139 7.97 -12.49 5.36
N ILE A 140 8.17 -11.18 5.58
CA ILE A 140 7.99 -10.53 6.90
C ILE A 140 6.61 -10.85 7.48
N HIS A 141 5.54 -10.55 6.72
CA HIS A 141 4.16 -10.75 7.17
C HIS A 141 3.76 -12.22 7.35
N LYS A 142 4.46 -13.15 6.66
CA LYS A 142 4.23 -14.60 6.77
C LYS A 142 4.95 -15.19 7.98
N SER A 143 6.14 -14.68 8.27
CA SER A 143 7.00 -15.16 9.35
C SER A 143 6.50 -14.71 10.72
N ASP A 144 5.78 -13.59 10.77
CA ASP A 144 5.19 -13.06 11.97
C ASP A 144 3.80 -12.48 11.67
N PRO A 145 2.72 -13.18 12.05
CA PRO A 145 1.35 -12.71 11.83
C PRO A 145 1.04 -11.36 12.49
N SER A 146 1.77 -10.96 13.53
CA SER A 146 1.61 -9.62 14.15
C SER A 146 2.09 -8.48 13.23
N ARG A 147 2.93 -8.83 12.25
CA ARG A 147 3.42 -7.98 11.15
C ARG A 147 2.61 -8.17 9.87
N HIS A 148 1.38 -8.70 9.95
CA HIS A 148 0.42 -8.72 8.85
C HIS A 148 -0.83 -7.91 9.18
N THR A 149 -0.80 -6.60 8.88
CA THR A 149 -1.83 -5.68 9.37
C THR A 149 -1.90 -4.39 8.56
N ARG A 150 -3.07 -3.74 8.57
CA ARG A 150 -3.23 -2.35 8.14
C ARG A 150 -2.76 -1.41 9.25
N LEU A 151 -1.91 -0.45 8.90
CA LEU A 151 -1.37 0.56 9.80
C LEU A 151 -2.12 1.89 9.73
N CYS A 152 -2.87 2.12 8.64
CA CYS A 152 -3.66 3.31 8.48
C CYS A 152 -4.96 3.23 9.30
N ASN A 153 -5.25 4.28 10.05
CA ASN A 153 -6.49 4.39 10.78
C ASN A 153 -7.66 4.55 9.82
N VAL A 154 -8.72 3.77 10.04
CA VAL A 154 -10.01 3.96 9.41
C VAL A 154 -11.00 4.54 10.42
N ALA A 155 -12.01 5.28 9.93
CA ALA A 155 -13.13 5.70 10.77
C ALA A 155 -13.95 4.46 11.18
N TRP A 156 -13.53 3.81 12.27
CA TRP A 156 -14.13 2.60 12.78
C TRP A 156 -15.29 2.91 13.74
N ASN A 157 -16.46 2.34 13.46
CA ASN A 157 -17.58 2.34 14.38
C ASN A 157 -17.68 0.96 15.05
N LYS A 158 -17.35 0.88 16.34
CA LYS A 158 -17.35 -0.37 17.13
C LYS A 158 -18.75 -0.99 17.24
N GLU A 159 -19.78 -0.18 17.50
CA GLU A 159 -21.16 -0.66 17.68
C GLU A 159 -21.75 -1.28 16.42
N LYS A 160 -21.46 -0.67 15.27
CA LYS A 160 -21.96 -1.11 13.97
C LYS A 160 -20.99 -2.04 13.24
N GLU A 161 -19.79 -2.23 13.77
CA GLU A 161 -18.68 -2.94 13.13
C GLU A 161 -18.48 -2.49 11.67
N THR A 162 -18.37 -1.19 11.48
CA THR A 162 -18.20 -0.59 10.15
C THR A 162 -16.94 0.25 10.06
N ALA A 163 -16.28 0.16 8.90
CA ALA A 163 -15.19 1.02 8.49
C ALA A 163 -15.75 2.06 7.49
N CYS A 164 -15.67 3.33 7.83
CA CYS A 164 -16.25 4.44 7.04
C CYS A 164 -17.76 4.25 6.74
N GLY A 165 -18.50 3.58 7.62
CA GLY A 165 -19.93 3.28 7.44
C GLY A 165 -20.21 2.01 6.60
N TRP A 166 -19.19 1.28 6.17
CA TRP A 166 -19.33 0.02 5.42
C TRP A 166 -18.92 -1.18 6.27
N LYS A 167 -19.66 -2.28 6.15
CA LYS A 167 -19.27 -3.57 6.75
C LYS A 167 -17.99 -4.07 6.08
N LEU A 168 -17.05 -4.62 6.87
CA LEU A 168 -15.78 -5.15 6.35
C LEU A 168 -15.99 -6.22 5.28
N GLU A 169 -16.99 -7.09 5.47
CA GLU A 169 -17.36 -8.10 4.48
C GLU A 169 -17.64 -7.49 3.10
N ARG A 170 -18.35 -6.35 3.07
CA ARG A 170 -18.67 -5.62 1.83
C ARG A 170 -17.44 -4.95 1.23
N LEU A 171 -16.51 -4.49 2.06
CA LEU A 171 -15.24 -3.94 1.59
C LEU A 171 -14.33 -5.04 1.02
N GLY A 172 -14.50 -6.30 1.45
CA GLY A 172 -13.71 -7.42 0.96
C GLY A 172 -12.22 -7.32 1.30
N TRP A 173 -11.88 -6.63 2.39
CA TRP A 173 -10.51 -6.64 2.92
C TRP A 173 -10.34 -7.85 3.83
N ASP A 174 -9.33 -8.64 3.50
CA ASP A 174 -8.89 -9.85 4.21
C ASP A 174 -8.03 -9.54 5.43
N VAL A 175 -7.24 -8.47 5.36
CA VAL A 175 -6.43 -7.96 6.47
C VAL A 175 -7.14 -6.82 7.18
N GLY A 176 -7.41 -7.04 8.47
CA GLY A 176 -8.07 -6.08 9.35
C GLY A 176 -7.16 -4.95 9.84
N PHE A 177 -7.77 -4.05 10.62
CA PHE A 177 -7.09 -2.95 11.32
C PHE A 177 -6.63 -3.41 12.69
N LYS A 178 -5.55 -2.81 13.22
CA LYS A 178 -5.29 -2.89 14.68
C LYS A 178 -6.44 -2.20 15.41
N THR A 179 -7.32 -2.99 16.02
CA THR A 179 -8.37 -2.47 16.90
C THR A 179 -7.73 -2.08 18.22
N ALA A 180 -7.74 -0.77 18.53
CA ALA A 180 -7.40 -0.26 19.86
C ALA A 180 -8.47 -0.64 20.90
#